data_AF-A0A3M1KQE1-F1
#
_entry.id   AF-A0A3M1KQE1-F1
#
_cell.length_a   1.000
_cell.length_b   1.000
_cell.length_c   1.000
_cell.angle_alpha   90.00
_cell.angle_beta   90.00
_cell.angle_gamma   90.00
#
_symmetry.space_group_name_H-M   'P 1'
#
loop_
_entity.id
_entity.type
_entity.pdbx_description
1 polymer ?
#
loop_
_entity_poly.entity_id
_entity_poly.type
_entity_poly.pdbx_seq_one_letter_code
_entity_poly.pdbx_strand_id
1 'polypeptide(L)'
;MASRPDEQDRARERGGREAWIAIAGNPNTGKTSLFNAITGLRQKVGNYPGVTVERRLGIVPLPSGRRARCIDLPGCYSLVARSHDEQIAHDVLVGQVEDTPEPDLVVIVVDASNLERNLYLASQILDLGIPCVIALNMIDVAEDAGLEIDHAKLGSKLGVPVVPTVAVREQGIDDLLATVERVLARPNAGNDGQRPWRMDDAIEREVAGLAAELGQHNVRPGRADAEAIWLLSSVREHDELAGINPHIRAQVLAIQERLEEAGTPFRTAEIQARYAWIDQVARACVRIGERRRKNWTGRLDALFTHRIAGPVIFFGVMALVFQSIFAWADPAIRGIEYVFAGLSNGIRMLLPPGALRDLLTEGVIAGAGNVVV
;
A
#
# COMPACT_ATOMS: atom_id res chain seq x y z
N MET A 1 -35.90 29.21 -13.18
CA MET A 1 -35.81 28.26 -12.05
C MET A 1 -36.07 26.87 -12.60
N ALA A 2 -35.03 26.19 -13.08
CA ALA A 2 -35.11 24.79 -13.46
C ALA A 2 -34.82 23.95 -12.21
N SER A 3 -35.78 23.13 -11.82
CA SER A 3 -35.73 22.27 -10.64
C SER A 3 -34.53 21.34 -10.72
N ARG A 4 -33.76 21.28 -9.62
CA ARG A 4 -32.67 20.31 -9.42
C ARG A 4 -33.26 18.89 -9.57
N PRO A 5 -32.61 17.96 -10.29
CA PRO A 5 -33.01 16.57 -10.25
C PRO A 5 -32.85 16.06 -8.81
N ASP A 6 -33.94 15.59 -8.21
CA ASP A 6 -34.00 15.13 -6.83
C ASP A 6 -33.01 13.98 -6.59
N GLU A 7 -32.31 13.98 -5.46
CA GLU A 7 -31.40 12.90 -5.01
C GLU A 7 -32.06 11.51 -5.03
N GLN A 8 -33.39 11.45 -4.94
CA GLN A 8 -34.17 10.23 -5.04
C GLN A 8 -34.17 9.63 -6.46
N ASP A 9 -34.05 10.45 -7.51
CA ASP A 9 -33.91 9.97 -8.89
C ASP A 9 -32.51 9.40 -9.13
N ARG A 10 -31.45 9.99 -8.56
CA ARG A 10 -30.08 9.42 -8.62
C ARG A 10 -29.96 8.09 -7.88
N ALA A 11 -30.64 7.94 -6.74
CA ALA A 11 -30.70 6.67 -6.00
C ALA A 11 -31.48 5.58 -6.77
N ARG A 12 -32.52 5.97 -7.51
CA ARG A 12 -33.32 5.06 -8.36
C ARG A 12 -32.57 4.64 -9.63
N GLU A 13 -31.83 5.53 -10.29
CA GLU A 13 -30.97 5.20 -11.44
C GLU A 13 -29.84 4.23 -11.09
N ARG A 14 -29.29 4.30 -9.86
CA ARG A 14 -28.26 3.35 -9.38
C ARG A 14 -28.79 1.94 -9.10
N GLY A 15 -30.11 1.74 -9.01
CA GLY A 15 -30.73 0.43 -8.73
C GLY A 15 -30.47 -0.63 -9.81
N GLY A 16 -30.08 -0.23 -11.03
CA GLY A 16 -29.77 -1.12 -12.14
C GLY A 16 -28.31 -1.09 -12.63
N ARG A 17 -27.47 -0.20 -12.12
CA ARG A 17 -26.06 -0.08 -12.53
C ARG A 17 -25.17 -0.93 -11.63
N GLU A 18 -24.22 -1.64 -12.25
CA GLU A 18 -23.21 -2.41 -11.53
C GLU A 18 -22.35 -1.47 -10.67
N ALA A 19 -22.27 -1.75 -9.36
CA ALA A 19 -21.51 -0.92 -8.42
C ALA A 19 -20.00 -1.06 -8.66
N TRP A 20 -19.25 0.03 -8.49
CA TRP A 20 -17.80 0.04 -8.60
C TRP A 20 -17.15 0.21 -7.23
N ILE A 21 -16.24 -0.71 -6.90
CA ILE A 21 -15.46 -0.72 -5.67
C ILE A 21 -14.00 -0.49 -6.04
N ALA A 22 -13.32 0.45 -5.38
CA ALA A 22 -11.87 0.57 -5.45
C ALA A 22 -11.23 -0.05 -4.22
N ILE A 23 -10.13 -0.80 -4.39
CA ILE A 23 -9.27 -1.21 -3.28
C ILE A 23 -8.04 -0.30 -3.27
N ALA A 24 -7.87 0.42 -2.17
CA ALA A 24 -6.74 1.30 -1.94
C ALA A 24 -5.97 0.88 -0.70
N GLY A 25 -4.69 1.23 -0.60
CA GLY A 25 -3.89 0.94 0.59
C GLY A 25 -2.40 1.07 0.31
N ASN A 26 -1.62 1.10 1.38
CA ASN A 26 -0.17 1.19 1.25
C ASN A 26 0.41 -0.07 0.58
N PRO A 27 1.60 0.02 -0.05
CA PRO A 27 2.35 -1.16 -0.44
C PRO A 27 2.52 -2.14 0.73
N ASN A 28 2.50 -3.44 0.43
CA ASN A 28 2.71 -4.54 1.38
C ASN A 28 1.67 -4.66 2.52
N THR A 29 0.48 -4.06 2.38
CA THR A 29 -0.63 -4.19 3.37
C THR A 29 -1.51 -5.41 3.16
N GLY A 30 -1.18 -6.27 2.19
CA GLY A 30 -2.02 -7.41 1.79
C GLY A 30 -3.17 -7.03 0.85
N LYS A 31 -3.11 -5.85 0.23
CA LYS A 31 -4.06 -5.37 -0.79
C LYS A 31 -4.33 -6.39 -1.90
N THR A 32 -3.27 -6.91 -2.53
CA THR A 32 -3.37 -7.95 -3.58
C THR A 32 -3.99 -9.24 -3.04
N SER A 33 -3.63 -9.65 -1.82
CA SER A 33 -4.20 -10.84 -1.17
C SER A 33 -5.70 -10.65 -0.93
N LEU A 34 -6.13 -9.47 -0.49
CA LEU A 34 -7.53 -9.14 -0.31
C LEU A 34 -8.29 -9.13 -1.64
N PHE A 35 -7.72 -8.50 -2.68
CA PHE A 35 -8.29 -8.49 -4.02
C PHE A 35 -8.53 -9.91 -4.55
N ASN A 36 -7.53 -10.78 -4.41
CA ASN A 36 -7.64 -12.18 -4.81
C ASN A 36 -8.71 -12.93 -3.99
N ALA A 37 -8.77 -12.71 -2.67
CA ALA A 37 -9.76 -13.34 -1.80
C ALA A 37 -11.20 -12.96 -2.18
N ILE A 38 -11.46 -11.70 -2.54
CA ILE A 38 -12.83 -11.24 -2.85
C ILE A 38 -13.25 -11.45 -4.32
N THR A 39 -12.30 -11.61 -5.24
CA THR A 39 -12.59 -11.78 -6.68
C THR A 39 -12.40 -13.23 -7.18
N GLY A 40 -11.59 -14.03 -6.49
CA GLY A 40 -11.20 -15.37 -6.90
C GLY A 40 -10.56 -15.37 -8.30
N LEU A 41 -11.03 -16.26 -9.16
CA LEU A 41 -10.52 -16.39 -10.54
C LEU A 41 -11.10 -15.37 -11.53
N ARG A 42 -12.04 -14.50 -11.10
CA ARG A 42 -12.80 -13.60 -11.98
C ARG A 42 -12.12 -12.25 -12.13
N GLN A 43 -10.84 -12.26 -12.49
CA GLN A 43 -10.03 -11.06 -12.62
C GLN A 43 -9.39 -10.94 -14.01
N LYS A 44 -9.11 -9.71 -14.42
CA LYS A 44 -8.38 -9.33 -15.62
C LYS A 44 -7.27 -8.38 -15.23
N VAL A 45 -6.09 -8.61 -15.82
CA VAL A 45 -4.93 -7.74 -15.67
C VAL A 45 -4.70 -7.03 -17.00
N GLY A 46 -4.47 -5.72 -16.93
CA GLY A 46 -4.08 -4.87 -18.05
C GLY A 46 -3.21 -3.73 -17.55
N ASN A 47 -3.11 -2.65 -18.33
CA ASN A 47 -2.43 -1.42 -17.91
C ASN A 47 -3.41 -0.25 -17.97
N TYR A 48 -3.14 0.81 -17.20
CA TYR A 48 -3.83 2.08 -17.36
C TYR A 48 -3.48 2.71 -18.73
N PRO A 49 -4.40 3.49 -19.34
CA PRO A 49 -4.14 4.12 -20.63
C PRO A 49 -2.86 4.96 -20.62
N GLY A 50 -1.98 4.74 -21.60
CA GLY A 50 -0.78 5.57 -21.80
C GLY A 50 0.38 5.36 -20.81
N VAL A 51 0.27 4.42 -19.86
CA VAL A 51 1.30 4.20 -18.82
C VAL A 51 1.58 2.71 -18.59
N THR A 52 2.72 2.40 -17.96
CA THR A 52 3.16 1.03 -17.63
C THR A 52 2.62 0.50 -16.30
N VAL A 53 1.71 1.24 -15.66
CA VAL A 53 1.16 0.87 -14.35
C VAL A 53 0.08 -0.20 -14.53
N GLU A 54 0.22 -1.30 -13.79
CA GLU A 54 -0.68 -2.45 -13.84
C GLU A 54 -2.07 -2.10 -13.30
N ARG A 55 -3.10 -2.46 -14.06
CA ARG A 55 -4.52 -2.30 -13.72
C ARG A 55 -5.15 -3.67 -13.53
N ARG A 56 -5.64 -3.99 -12.32
CA ARG A 56 -6.38 -5.22 -12.05
C ARG A 56 -7.86 -4.93 -11.84
N LEU A 57 -8.70 -5.63 -12.57
CA LEU A 57 -10.15 -5.54 -12.50
C LEU A 57 -10.75 -6.91 -12.20
N GLY A 58 -11.66 -6.98 -11.25
CA GLY A 58 -12.32 -8.22 -10.89
C GLY A 58 -13.81 -8.05 -10.63
N ILE A 59 -14.50 -9.17 -10.48
CA ILE A 59 -15.93 -9.19 -10.16
C ILE A 59 -16.13 -9.79 -8.78
N VAL A 60 -16.73 -9.02 -7.89
CA VAL A 60 -16.98 -9.38 -6.50
C VAL A 60 -18.43 -9.83 -6.35
N PRO A 61 -18.69 -11.06 -5.89
CA PRO A 61 -20.02 -11.48 -5.49
C PRO A 61 -20.38 -10.83 -4.15
N LEU A 62 -21.54 -10.15 -4.09
CA LEU A 62 -22.08 -9.61 -2.85
C LEU A 62 -22.99 -10.65 -2.17
N PRO A 63 -23.17 -10.60 -0.84
CA PRO A 63 -24.01 -11.55 -0.10
C PRO A 63 -25.45 -11.66 -0.61
N SER A 64 -26.04 -10.58 -1.14
CA SER A 64 -27.38 -10.62 -1.76
C SER A 64 -27.46 -11.41 -3.09
N GLY A 65 -26.32 -11.87 -3.64
CA GLY A 65 -26.22 -12.46 -4.98
C GLY A 65 -26.01 -11.43 -6.09
N ARG A 66 -26.02 -10.12 -5.77
CA ARG A 66 -25.60 -9.06 -6.70
C ARG A 66 -24.10 -9.16 -7.00
N ARG A 67 -23.68 -8.51 -8.09
CA ARG A 67 -22.27 -8.43 -8.50
C ARG A 67 -21.83 -6.96 -8.49
N ALA A 68 -20.59 -6.74 -8.08
CA ALA A 68 -19.91 -5.46 -8.17
C ALA A 68 -18.61 -5.62 -8.95
N ARG A 69 -18.16 -4.56 -9.63
CA ARG A 69 -16.83 -4.49 -10.22
C ARG A 69 -15.86 -3.94 -9.20
N CYS A 70 -14.68 -4.54 -9.14
CA CYS A 70 -13.62 -4.13 -8.25
C CYS A 70 -12.39 -3.75 -9.05
N ILE A 71 -11.77 -2.63 -8.72
CA ILE A 71 -10.46 -2.22 -9.25
C ILE A 71 -9.43 -2.20 -8.13
N ASP A 72 -8.27 -2.81 -8.37
CA ASP A 72 -7.10 -2.71 -7.48
C ASP A 72 -6.30 -1.46 -7.88
N LEU A 73 -6.18 -0.50 -6.96
CA LEU A 73 -5.34 0.68 -7.20
C LEU A 73 -3.86 0.34 -6.97
N PRO A 74 -2.91 1.07 -7.58
CA PRO A 74 -1.51 0.99 -7.20
C PRO A 74 -1.31 1.20 -5.69
N GLY A 75 -0.28 0.56 -5.12
CA GLY A 75 0.03 0.76 -3.71
C GLY A 75 0.70 2.12 -3.51
N CYS A 76 0.10 3.01 -2.73
CA CYS A 76 0.59 4.38 -2.54
C CYS A 76 0.75 4.72 -1.06
N TYR A 77 1.63 5.66 -0.72
CA TYR A 77 1.73 6.17 0.66
C TYR A 77 0.95 7.46 0.88
N SER A 78 0.62 8.15 -0.21
CA SER A 78 -0.19 9.37 -0.22
C SER A 78 -0.94 9.47 -1.54
N LEU A 79 -1.92 10.36 -1.62
CA LEU A 79 -2.54 10.76 -2.89
C LEU A 79 -1.81 11.94 -3.55
N VAL A 80 -0.78 12.51 -2.91
CA VAL A 80 -0.03 13.64 -3.49
C VAL A 80 0.71 13.12 -4.72
N ALA A 81 0.50 13.74 -5.88
CA ALA A 81 1.02 13.24 -7.14
C ALA A 81 2.53 13.49 -7.30
N ARG A 82 3.35 12.69 -6.60
CA ARG A 82 4.82 12.68 -6.71
C ARG A 82 5.33 11.52 -7.57
N SER A 83 4.47 10.56 -7.86
CA SER A 83 4.72 9.41 -8.71
C SER A 83 3.49 9.11 -9.56
N HIS A 84 3.70 8.37 -10.66
CA HIS A 84 2.61 7.92 -11.54
C HIS A 84 1.59 7.07 -10.79
N ASP A 85 2.03 6.21 -9.87
CA ASP A 85 1.16 5.37 -9.04
C ASP A 85 0.22 6.22 -8.17
N GLU A 86 0.76 7.25 -7.51
CA GLU A 86 -0.02 8.16 -6.66
C GLU A 86 -1.00 9.00 -7.47
N GLN A 87 -0.59 9.48 -8.64
CA GLN A 87 -1.46 10.22 -9.56
C GLN A 87 -2.61 9.35 -10.05
N ILE A 88 -2.32 8.12 -10.52
CA ILE A 88 -3.36 7.19 -10.97
C ILE A 88 -4.33 6.83 -9.84
N ALA A 89 -3.82 6.61 -8.62
CA ALA A 89 -4.67 6.34 -7.48
C ALA A 89 -5.64 7.51 -7.21
N HIS A 90 -5.16 8.76 -7.24
CA HIS A 90 -6.01 9.94 -7.13
C HIS A 90 -7.01 10.02 -8.28
N ASP A 91 -6.55 9.99 -9.54
CA ASP A 91 -7.37 10.13 -10.74
C ASP A 91 -8.51 9.10 -10.80
N VAL A 92 -8.26 7.85 -10.40
CA VAL A 92 -9.31 6.81 -10.33
C VAL A 92 -10.34 7.16 -9.25
N LEU A 93 -9.90 7.56 -8.06
CA LEU A 93 -10.79 7.91 -6.95
C LEU A 93 -11.66 9.12 -7.30
N VAL A 94 -11.14 10.05 -8.08
CA VAL A 94 -11.85 11.26 -8.50
C VAL A 94 -12.58 11.09 -9.85
N GLY A 95 -12.53 9.90 -10.46
CA GLY A 95 -13.27 9.58 -11.69
C GLY A 95 -12.74 10.27 -12.95
N GLN A 96 -11.44 10.59 -13.00
CA GLN A 96 -10.78 11.23 -14.14
C GLN A 96 -10.15 10.24 -15.13
N VAL A 97 -10.13 8.94 -14.81
CA VAL A 97 -9.57 7.90 -15.69
C VAL A 97 -10.62 7.38 -16.69
N GLU A 98 -10.29 7.42 -17.97
CA GLU A 98 -11.12 6.85 -19.04
C GLU A 98 -11.43 5.35 -18.79
N ASP A 99 -12.65 4.92 -19.12
CA ASP A 99 -13.16 3.56 -18.87
C ASP A 99 -13.11 3.09 -17.40
N THR A 100 -12.92 4.00 -16.45
CA THR A 100 -12.94 3.72 -15.01
C THR A 100 -13.80 4.79 -14.33
N PRO A 101 -15.10 4.52 -14.09
CA PRO A 101 -15.95 5.50 -13.43
C PRO A 101 -15.51 5.72 -11.98
N GLU A 102 -15.90 6.87 -11.43
CA GLU A 102 -15.77 7.16 -9.99
C GLU A 102 -16.33 5.98 -9.16
N PRO A 103 -15.59 5.48 -8.17
CA PRO A 103 -16.03 4.37 -7.34
C PRO A 103 -17.24 4.77 -6.48
N ASP A 104 -18.18 3.84 -6.33
CA ASP A 104 -19.31 3.97 -5.41
C ASP A 104 -18.87 3.75 -3.95
N LEU A 105 -17.77 3.01 -3.75
CA LEU A 105 -17.17 2.72 -2.45
C LEU A 105 -15.66 2.44 -2.56
N VAL A 106 -14.89 2.82 -1.54
CA VAL A 106 -13.48 2.45 -1.40
C VAL A 106 -13.29 1.48 -0.23
N VAL A 107 -12.66 0.34 -0.48
CA VAL A 107 -12.13 -0.54 0.56
C VAL A 107 -10.68 -0.13 0.82
N ILE A 108 -10.43 0.48 1.97
CA ILE A 108 -9.10 0.94 2.37
C ILE A 108 -8.43 -0.16 3.19
N VAL A 109 -7.37 -0.75 2.65
CA VAL A 109 -6.59 -1.81 3.31
C VAL A 109 -5.54 -1.17 4.20
N VAL A 110 -5.67 -1.42 5.50
CA VAL A 110 -4.82 -0.85 6.55
C VAL A 110 -4.13 -2.00 7.27
N ASP A 111 -2.80 -2.01 7.28
CA ASP A 111 -2.01 -2.96 8.08
C ASP A 111 -2.10 -2.60 9.57
N ALA A 112 -2.71 -3.50 10.35
CA ALA A 112 -2.91 -3.39 11.77
C ALA A 112 -1.59 -3.24 12.56
N SER A 113 -0.50 -3.86 12.09
CA SER A 113 0.81 -3.79 12.75
C SER A 113 1.49 -2.43 12.60
N ASN A 114 1.04 -1.62 11.64
CA ASN A 114 1.61 -0.31 11.32
C ASN A 114 0.50 0.74 11.12
N LEU A 115 -0.42 0.82 12.08
CA LEU A 115 -1.67 1.58 11.98
C LEU A 115 -1.48 3.04 11.58
N GLU A 116 -0.68 3.81 12.34
CA GLU A 116 -0.50 5.26 12.13
C GLU A 116 -0.06 5.61 10.72
N ARG A 117 0.93 4.88 10.20
CA ARG A 117 1.47 5.08 8.85
C ARG A 117 0.43 4.81 7.76
N ASN A 118 -0.45 3.84 7.98
CA ASN A 118 -1.51 3.49 7.03
C ASN A 118 -2.69 4.45 7.11
N LEU A 119 -2.98 4.97 8.30
CA LEU A 119 -4.05 5.96 8.48
C LEU A 119 -3.76 7.29 7.76
N TYR A 120 -2.51 7.57 7.39
CA TYR A 120 -2.17 8.75 6.59
C TYR A 120 -2.87 8.73 5.21
N LEU A 121 -2.65 7.68 4.41
CA LEU A 121 -3.35 7.51 3.13
C LEU A 121 -4.86 7.40 3.35
N ALA A 122 -5.29 6.62 4.35
CA ALA A 122 -6.70 6.45 4.65
C ALA A 122 -7.39 7.80 4.91
N SER A 123 -6.74 8.71 5.64
CA SER A 123 -7.28 10.04 5.92
C SER A 123 -7.51 10.86 4.65
N GLN A 124 -6.60 10.79 3.68
CA GLN A 124 -6.75 11.51 2.40
C GLN A 124 -7.92 10.97 1.58
N ILE A 125 -8.11 9.64 1.57
CA ILE A 125 -9.24 9.00 0.89
C ILE A 125 -10.56 9.35 1.57
N LEU A 126 -10.60 9.38 2.90
CA LEU A 126 -11.79 9.74 3.67
C LEU A 126 -12.23 11.19 3.38
N ASP A 127 -11.29 12.12 3.22
CA ASP A 127 -11.62 13.52 2.91
C ASP A 127 -12.28 13.68 1.53
N LEU A 128 -12.09 12.73 0.59
CA LEU A 128 -12.76 12.78 -0.72
C LEU A 128 -14.30 12.60 -0.62
N GLY A 129 -14.82 12.21 0.55
CA GLY A 129 -16.27 12.04 0.77
C GLY A 129 -16.86 10.87 -0.03
N ILE A 130 -16.02 9.92 -0.44
CA ILE A 130 -16.45 8.66 -1.06
C ILE A 130 -16.82 7.70 0.09
N PRO A 131 -17.91 6.92 0.00
CA PRO A 131 -18.21 5.90 0.99
C PRO A 131 -17.02 4.95 1.16
N CYS A 132 -16.60 4.70 2.40
CA CYS A 132 -15.42 3.89 2.67
C CYS A 132 -15.70 2.77 3.68
N VAL A 133 -14.96 1.68 3.55
CA VAL A 133 -14.84 0.62 4.56
C VAL A 133 -13.36 0.34 4.75
N ILE A 134 -12.91 0.24 6.01
CA ILE A 134 -11.53 -0.12 6.30
C ILE A 134 -11.45 -1.63 6.50
N ALA A 135 -10.63 -2.29 5.68
CA ALA A 135 -10.16 -3.64 5.93
C ALA A 135 -8.90 -3.55 6.78
N LEU A 136 -9.04 -3.72 8.10
CA LEU A 136 -7.93 -3.73 9.05
C LEU A 136 -7.24 -5.09 8.96
N ASN A 137 -6.30 -5.21 8.03
CA ASN A 137 -5.64 -6.45 7.66
C ASN A 137 -4.42 -6.73 8.54
N MET A 138 -3.93 -7.97 8.52
CA MET A 138 -2.79 -8.44 9.31
C MET A 138 -3.04 -8.32 10.83
N ILE A 139 -4.28 -8.58 11.26
CA ILE A 139 -4.62 -8.54 12.69
C ILE A 139 -3.84 -9.59 13.50
N ASP A 140 -3.52 -10.74 12.88
CA ASP A 140 -2.67 -11.78 13.45
C ASP A 140 -1.22 -11.28 13.69
N VAL A 141 -0.64 -10.56 12.73
CA VAL A 141 0.68 -9.95 12.88
C VAL A 141 0.67 -8.88 13.99
N ALA A 142 -0.38 -8.08 14.09
CA ALA A 142 -0.53 -7.10 15.14
C ALA A 142 -0.63 -7.76 16.53
N GLU A 143 -1.43 -8.81 16.67
CA GLU A 143 -1.55 -9.60 17.90
C GLU A 143 -0.23 -10.26 18.32
N ASP A 144 0.51 -10.82 17.36
CA ASP A 144 1.84 -11.40 17.58
C ASP A 144 2.87 -10.34 18.01
N ALA A 145 2.73 -9.11 17.51
CA ALA A 145 3.50 -7.94 17.97
C ALA A 145 3.04 -7.41 19.35
N GLY A 146 1.96 -7.96 19.92
CA GLY A 146 1.37 -7.54 21.17
C GLY A 146 0.60 -6.23 21.07
N LEU A 147 0.03 -5.92 19.91
CA LEU A 147 -0.88 -4.81 19.71
C LEU A 147 -2.32 -5.31 19.80
N GLU A 148 -3.09 -4.69 20.68
CA GLU A 148 -4.54 -4.90 20.79
C GLU A 148 -5.24 -3.67 20.21
N ILE A 149 -6.00 -3.85 19.12
CA ILE A 149 -6.67 -2.76 18.42
C ILE A 149 -8.18 -2.87 18.62
N ASP A 150 -8.76 -1.84 19.23
CA ASP A 150 -10.21 -1.67 19.31
C ASP A 150 -10.73 -1.14 17.96
N HIS A 151 -11.01 -2.06 17.04
CA HIS A 151 -11.46 -1.75 15.68
C HIS A 151 -12.84 -1.07 15.66
N ALA A 152 -13.72 -1.37 16.62
CA ALA A 152 -15.02 -0.70 16.74
C ALA A 152 -14.86 0.77 17.12
N LYS A 153 -14.00 1.06 18.11
CA LYS A 153 -13.65 2.44 18.49
C LYS A 153 -12.90 3.16 17.38
N LEU A 154 -12.01 2.48 16.67
CA LEU A 154 -11.33 3.02 15.50
C LEU A 154 -12.36 3.44 14.44
N GLY A 155 -13.34 2.58 14.14
CA GLY A 155 -14.40 2.92 13.19
C GLY A 155 -15.24 4.12 13.63
N SER A 156 -15.59 4.21 14.91
CA SER A 156 -16.28 5.39 15.46
C SER A 156 -15.45 6.67 15.36
N LYS A 157 -14.13 6.61 15.53
CA LYS A 157 -13.23 7.76 15.43
C LYS A 157 -12.99 8.22 13.99
N LEU A 158 -12.99 7.27 13.05
CA LEU A 158 -12.79 7.53 11.62
C LEU A 158 -14.09 7.84 10.87
N GLY A 159 -15.26 7.60 11.49
CA GLY A 159 -16.57 7.81 10.86
C GLY A 159 -16.95 6.73 9.84
N VAL A 160 -16.19 5.62 9.77
CA VAL A 160 -16.40 4.55 8.80
C VAL A 160 -16.31 3.17 9.44
N PRO A 161 -16.98 2.14 8.91
CA PRO A 161 -16.84 0.78 9.41
C PRO A 161 -15.41 0.26 9.26
N VAL A 162 -14.91 -0.42 10.28
CA VAL A 162 -13.62 -1.10 10.29
C VAL A 162 -13.85 -2.59 10.53
N VAL A 163 -13.35 -3.42 9.62
CA VAL A 163 -13.49 -4.88 9.67
C VAL A 163 -12.10 -5.51 9.80
N PRO A 164 -11.82 -6.26 10.88
CA PRO A 164 -10.56 -6.98 11.03
C PRO A 164 -10.48 -8.13 10.03
N THR A 165 -9.31 -8.30 9.39
CA THR A 165 -9.10 -9.33 8.36
C THR A 165 -7.71 -9.96 8.46
N VAL A 166 -7.61 -11.20 7.95
CA VAL A 166 -6.35 -11.84 7.58
C VAL A 166 -6.49 -12.32 6.14
N ALA A 167 -6.22 -11.44 5.19
CA ALA A 167 -6.52 -11.68 3.77
C ALA A 167 -5.88 -12.95 3.20
N VAL A 168 -4.64 -13.27 3.63
CA VAL A 168 -3.92 -14.48 3.20
C VAL A 168 -4.52 -15.79 3.71
N ARG A 169 -5.36 -15.72 4.76
CA ARG A 169 -6.09 -16.87 5.33
C ARG A 169 -7.59 -16.77 5.05
N GLU A 170 -8.01 -15.81 4.23
CA GLU A 170 -9.41 -15.51 3.91
C GLU A 170 -10.30 -15.29 5.16
N GLN A 171 -9.71 -14.80 6.27
CA GLN A 171 -10.46 -14.54 7.50
C GLN A 171 -11.03 -13.12 7.50
N GLY A 172 -12.29 -12.98 7.92
CA GLY A 172 -13.02 -11.70 7.96
C GLY A 172 -13.54 -11.22 6.60
N ILE A 173 -13.39 -12.02 5.53
CA ILE A 173 -13.79 -11.65 4.17
C ILE A 173 -15.33 -11.56 4.05
N ASP A 174 -16.05 -12.53 4.60
CA ASP A 174 -17.52 -12.52 4.57
C ASP A 174 -18.10 -11.30 5.31
N ASP A 175 -17.55 -10.97 6.48
CA ASP A 175 -17.94 -9.79 7.26
C ASP A 175 -17.61 -8.48 6.53
N LEU A 176 -16.49 -8.44 5.81
CA LEU A 176 -16.09 -7.32 4.97
C LEU A 176 -17.09 -7.14 3.82
N LEU A 177 -17.42 -8.19 3.09
CA LEU A 177 -18.37 -8.14 1.96
C LEU A 177 -19.79 -7.76 2.42
N ALA A 178 -20.25 -8.30 3.55
CA ALA A 178 -21.51 -7.89 4.17
C ALA A 178 -21.51 -6.41 4.56
N THR A 179 -20.38 -5.89 5.03
CA THR A 179 -20.21 -4.48 5.38
C THR A 179 -20.16 -3.58 4.15
N VAL A 180 -19.45 -3.98 3.10
CA VAL A 180 -19.43 -3.30 1.80
C VAL A 180 -20.84 -3.19 1.23
N GLU A 181 -21.60 -4.29 1.20
CA GLU A 181 -22.97 -4.27 0.69
C GLU A 181 -23.88 -3.34 1.51
N ARG A 182 -23.74 -3.33 2.84
CA ARG A 182 -24.49 -2.45 3.72
C ARG A 182 -24.21 -0.96 3.46
N VAL A 183 -22.93 -0.60 3.26
CA VAL A 183 -22.52 0.78 2.97
C VAL A 183 -22.95 1.19 1.57
N LEU A 184 -22.83 0.30 0.56
CA LEU A 184 -23.35 0.54 -0.79
C LEU A 184 -24.86 0.81 -0.80
N ALA A 185 -25.62 0.16 0.09
CA ALA A 185 -27.05 0.40 0.24
C ALA A 185 -27.40 1.73 0.94
N ARG A 186 -26.45 2.34 1.68
CA ARG A 186 -26.63 3.59 2.44
C ARG A 186 -25.39 4.50 2.32
N PRO A 187 -25.11 5.04 1.13
CA PRO A 187 -23.85 5.75 0.87
C PRO A 187 -23.66 7.03 1.70
N ASN A 188 -24.72 7.64 2.22
CA ASN A 188 -24.65 8.89 3.00
C ASN A 188 -24.61 8.67 4.53
N ALA A 189 -24.49 7.43 5.00
CA ALA A 189 -24.49 7.12 6.43
C ALA A 189 -23.07 7.11 7.01
N GLY A 190 -22.46 8.27 7.25
CA GLY A 190 -21.31 8.35 8.16
C GLY A 190 -20.19 9.34 7.84
N ASN A 191 -20.11 9.87 6.62
CA ASN A 191 -19.10 10.86 6.25
C ASN A 191 -19.79 12.09 5.66
N ASP A 192 -19.89 13.16 6.45
CA ASP A 192 -20.41 14.46 6.02
C ASP A 192 -19.38 15.27 5.22
N GLY A 193 -18.21 14.68 4.95
CA GLY A 193 -17.10 15.31 4.25
C GLY A 193 -16.36 16.33 5.10
N GLN A 194 -16.61 16.40 6.42
CA GLN A 194 -15.89 17.30 7.31
C GLN A 194 -14.59 16.67 7.77
N ARG A 195 -13.50 17.41 7.56
CA ARG A 195 -12.15 17.02 8.00
C ARG A 195 -12.06 17.16 9.53
N PRO A 196 -11.70 16.10 10.29
CA PRO A 196 -11.57 16.16 11.74
C PRO A 196 -10.26 16.82 12.21
N TRP A 197 -9.46 17.32 11.27
CA TRP A 197 -8.17 17.94 11.46
C TRP A 197 -8.16 19.27 10.70
N ARG A 198 -7.39 20.26 11.18
CA ARG A 198 -7.28 21.59 10.57
C ARG A 198 -5.84 22.06 10.56
N MET A 199 -5.48 22.82 9.53
CA MET A 199 -4.20 23.52 9.40
C MET A 199 -4.27 24.90 10.04
N ASP A 200 -3.20 25.67 9.91
CA ASP A 200 -3.17 27.08 10.29
C ASP A 200 -4.28 27.89 9.58
N ASP A 201 -4.87 28.86 10.27
CA ASP A 201 -5.98 29.68 9.77
C ASP A 201 -5.65 30.45 8.49
N ALA A 202 -4.37 30.77 8.24
CA ALA A 202 -3.96 31.37 6.97
C ALA A 202 -4.14 30.41 5.81
N ILE A 203 -3.73 29.14 5.99
CA ILE A 203 -3.85 28.10 4.97
C ILE A 203 -5.30 27.68 4.78
N GLU A 204 -6.05 27.52 5.87
CA GLU A 204 -7.47 27.14 5.82
C GLU A 204 -8.32 28.17 5.06
N ARG A 205 -7.98 29.47 5.14
CA ARG A 205 -8.65 30.51 4.34
C ARG A 205 -8.38 30.37 2.85
N GLU A 206 -7.14 30.09 2.46
CA GLU A 206 -6.78 29.89 1.04
C GLU A 206 -7.41 28.60 0.49
N VAL A 207 -7.41 27.51 1.28
CA VAL A 207 -8.10 26.25 0.94
C VAL A 207 -9.59 26.49 0.75
N ALA A 208 -10.25 27.20 1.66
CA ALA A 208 -11.68 27.50 1.54
C ALA A 208 -12.00 28.36 0.31
N GLY A 209 -11.14 29.31 -0.03
CA GLY A 209 -11.26 30.12 -1.25
C GLY A 209 -11.18 29.27 -2.51
N LEU A 210 -10.17 28.41 -2.59
CA LEU A 210 -9.98 27.49 -3.71
C LEU A 210 -11.12 26.46 -3.81
N ALA A 211 -11.54 25.89 -2.68
CA ALA A 211 -12.66 24.94 -2.62
C ALA A 211 -13.99 25.57 -3.08
N ALA A 212 -14.25 26.83 -2.72
CA ALA A 212 -15.44 27.55 -3.17
C ALA A 212 -15.46 27.75 -4.70
N GLU A 213 -14.29 27.93 -5.33
CA GLU A 213 -14.17 28.01 -6.78
C GLU A 213 -14.35 26.64 -7.45
N LEU A 214 -13.71 25.59 -6.92
CA LEU A 214 -13.88 24.21 -7.40
C LEU A 214 -15.33 23.73 -7.26
N GLY A 215 -16.02 24.11 -6.19
CA GLY A 215 -17.42 23.76 -5.92
C GLY A 215 -18.41 24.30 -6.95
N GLN A 216 -18.07 25.37 -7.68
CA GLN A 216 -18.90 25.89 -8.78
C GLN A 216 -18.98 24.91 -9.97
N HIS A 217 -18.07 23.93 -10.02
CA HIS A 217 -18.01 22.90 -11.06
C HIS A 217 -18.62 21.55 -10.65
N ASN A 218 -19.58 21.53 -9.73
CA ASN A 218 -20.40 20.35 -9.39
C ASN A 218 -19.64 19.24 -8.63
N VAL A 219 -18.67 19.61 -7.81
CA VAL A 219 -17.93 18.73 -6.90
C VAL A 219 -18.74 18.51 -5.61
N ARG A 220 -18.71 17.30 -5.03
CA ARG A 220 -19.35 17.06 -3.71
C ARG A 220 -18.73 18.00 -2.65
N PRO A 221 -19.48 18.56 -1.69
CA PRO A 221 -18.98 19.58 -0.76
C PRO A 221 -17.68 19.20 -0.01
N GLY A 222 -17.56 17.97 0.49
CA GLY A 222 -16.32 17.50 1.15
C GLY A 222 -15.15 17.27 0.18
N ARG A 223 -15.45 16.94 -1.07
CA ARG A 223 -14.44 16.71 -2.10
C ARG A 223 -13.75 18.00 -2.54
N ALA A 224 -14.44 19.15 -2.52
CA ALA A 224 -13.83 20.42 -2.93
C ALA A 224 -12.65 20.83 -2.02
N ASP A 225 -12.78 20.64 -0.70
CA ASP A 225 -11.71 20.86 0.27
C ASP A 225 -10.52 19.92 0.02
N ALA A 226 -10.81 18.63 -0.14
CA ALA A 226 -9.78 17.62 -0.37
C ALA A 226 -8.99 17.89 -1.67
N GLU A 227 -9.69 18.28 -2.74
CA GLU A 227 -9.07 18.64 -4.02
C GLU A 227 -8.26 19.93 -3.93
N ALA A 228 -8.74 20.93 -3.19
CA ALA A 228 -7.98 22.16 -2.94
C ALA A 228 -6.65 21.89 -2.22
N ILE A 229 -6.69 21.01 -1.20
CA ILE A 229 -5.49 20.59 -0.46
C ILE A 229 -4.56 19.77 -1.36
N TRP A 230 -5.12 18.84 -2.14
CA TRP A 230 -4.34 18.04 -3.09
C TRP A 230 -3.64 18.91 -4.12
N LEU A 231 -4.32 19.92 -4.68
CA LEU A 231 -3.73 20.89 -5.62
C LEU A 231 -2.60 21.68 -4.95
N LEU A 232 -2.82 22.19 -3.73
CA LEU A 232 -1.82 22.95 -2.99
C LEU A 232 -0.55 22.11 -2.71
N SER A 233 -0.70 20.81 -2.49
CA SER A 233 0.39 19.87 -2.21
C SER A 233 1.07 19.27 -3.46
N SER A 234 0.34 19.17 -4.58
CA SER A 234 0.78 18.48 -5.81
C SER A 234 1.27 19.42 -6.91
N VAL A 235 0.63 20.58 -7.10
CA VAL A 235 1.00 21.55 -8.15
C VAL A 235 2.35 22.18 -7.86
N ARG A 236 3.18 22.28 -8.91
CA ARG A 236 4.50 22.90 -8.94
C ARG A 236 4.69 23.64 -10.25
N GLU A 237 5.70 24.49 -10.30
CA GLU A 237 6.04 25.24 -11.52
C GLU A 237 6.40 24.32 -12.71
N HIS A 238 7.00 23.15 -12.42
CA HIS A 238 7.48 22.18 -13.41
C HIS A 238 6.96 20.75 -13.14
N ASP A 239 5.66 20.59 -12.88
CA ASP A 239 5.05 19.25 -12.77
C ASP A 239 4.51 18.71 -14.11
N GLU A 240 4.15 17.43 -14.13
CA GLU A 240 3.58 16.73 -15.29
C GLU A 240 2.06 16.51 -15.15
N LEU A 241 1.38 17.24 -14.25
CA LEU A 241 -0.04 17.04 -13.98
C LEU A 241 -0.90 17.53 -15.14
N ALA A 242 -1.62 16.61 -15.76
CA ALA A 242 -2.60 16.89 -16.80
C ALA A 242 -3.99 17.16 -16.19
N GLY A 243 -4.93 17.67 -16.99
CA GLY A 243 -6.34 17.79 -16.60
C GLY A 243 -6.69 18.94 -15.64
N ILE A 244 -5.70 19.67 -15.12
CA ILE A 244 -5.92 20.84 -14.26
C ILE A 244 -6.22 22.08 -15.11
N ASN A 245 -7.29 22.79 -14.77
CA ASN A 245 -7.63 24.06 -15.43
C ASN A 245 -6.47 25.08 -15.28
N PRO A 246 -5.97 25.70 -16.37
CA PRO A 246 -4.88 26.67 -16.30
C PRO A 246 -5.12 27.85 -15.35
N HIS A 247 -6.37 28.30 -15.20
CA HIS A 247 -6.74 29.35 -14.26
C HIS A 247 -6.53 28.92 -12.81
N ILE A 248 -7.04 27.73 -12.46
CA ILE A 248 -6.87 27.12 -11.14
C ILE A 248 -5.39 26.88 -10.84
N ARG A 249 -4.63 26.38 -11.82
CA ARG A 249 -3.18 26.18 -11.66
C ARG A 249 -2.45 27.49 -11.35
N ALA A 250 -2.74 28.57 -12.08
CA ALA A 250 -2.13 29.88 -11.85
C ALA A 250 -2.49 30.44 -10.46
N GLN A 251 -3.75 30.25 -10.04
CA GLN A 251 -4.19 30.65 -8.70
C GLN A 251 -3.50 29.87 -7.59
N VAL A 252 -3.35 28.55 -7.73
CA VAL A 252 -2.63 27.70 -6.77
C VAL A 252 -1.18 28.16 -6.63
N LEU A 253 -0.48 28.41 -7.73
CA LEU A 253 0.90 28.92 -7.68
C LEU A 253 0.99 30.27 -6.97
N ALA A 254 0.04 31.19 -7.24
CA ALA A 254 -0.01 32.48 -6.56
C ALA A 254 -0.33 32.35 -5.05
N ILE A 255 -1.15 31.36 -4.65
CA ILE A 255 -1.41 31.05 -3.24
C ILE A 255 -0.11 30.55 -2.57
N GLN A 256 0.60 29.62 -3.22
CA GLN A 256 1.85 29.07 -2.72
C GLN A 256 2.90 30.18 -2.48
N GLU A 257 3.06 31.09 -3.44
CA GLU A 257 3.97 32.23 -3.34
C GLU A 257 3.62 33.15 -2.15
N ARG A 258 2.34 33.53 -2.01
CA ARG A 258 1.89 34.36 -0.86
C ARG A 258 2.14 33.69 0.48
N LEU A 259 1.91 32.39 0.60
CA LEU A 259 2.14 31.64 1.84
C LEU A 259 3.64 31.54 2.16
N GLU A 260 4.49 31.40 1.14
CA GLU A 260 5.94 31.41 1.28
C GLU A 260 6.48 32.78 1.72
N GLU A 261 6.02 33.87 1.09
CA GLU A 261 6.38 35.25 1.47
C GLU A 261 5.97 35.58 2.92
N ALA A 262 4.83 35.04 3.35
CA ALA A 262 4.34 35.18 4.72
C ALA A 262 5.07 34.28 5.74
N GLY A 263 6.02 33.43 5.30
CA GLY A 263 6.74 32.49 6.17
C GLY A 263 5.86 31.36 6.72
N THR A 264 4.71 31.09 6.08
CA THR A 264 3.76 30.06 6.51
C THR A 264 4.15 28.71 5.91
N PRO A 265 4.43 27.66 6.73
CA PRO A 265 4.99 26.39 6.25
C PRO A 265 3.94 25.47 5.59
N PHE A 266 3.28 25.94 4.53
CA PHE A 266 2.14 25.25 3.90
C PHE A 266 2.49 23.84 3.39
N ARG A 267 3.75 23.63 2.94
CA ARG A 267 4.23 22.35 2.39
C ARG A 267 4.24 21.22 3.41
N THR A 268 4.31 21.53 4.71
CA THR A 268 4.31 20.53 5.80
C THR A 268 3.07 20.61 6.67
N ALA A 269 2.28 21.68 6.56
CA ALA A 269 1.12 21.92 7.41
C ALA A 269 0.08 20.80 7.33
N GLU A 270 -0.26 20.34 6.12
CA GLU A 270 -1.17 19.21 5.91
C GLU A 270 -0.66 17.96 6.64
N ILE A 271 0.62 17.63 6.43
CA ILE A 271 1.26 16.44 7.00
C ILE A 271 1.20 16.51 8.53
N GLN A 272 1.59 17.63 9.12
CA GLN A 272 1.60 17.83 10.57
C GLN A 272 0.20 17.75 11.17
N ALA A 273 -0.77 18.42 10.58
CA ALA A 273 -2.15 18.42 11.06
C ALA A 273 -2.77 17.02 11.01
N ARG A 274 -2.56 16.28 9.91
CA ARG A 274 -3.02 14.90 9.76
C ARG A 274 -2.37 13.97 10.78
N TYR A 275 -1.05 13.99 10.91
CA TYR A 275 -0.35 13.12 11.87
C TYR A 275 -0.71 13.44 13.32
N ALA A 276 -0.95 14.70 13.67
CA ALA A 276 -1.43 15.07 15.00
C ALA A 276 -2.80 14.45 15.31
N TRP A 277 -3.72 14.44 14.34
CA TRP A 277 -5.02 13.77 14.48
C TRP A 277 -4.90 12.24 14.49
N ILE A 278 -4.07 11.67 13.61
CA ILE A 278 -3.83 10.22 13.53
C ILE A 278 -3.25 9.69 14.86
N ASP A 279 -2.27 10.38 15.45
CA ASP A 279 -1.69 10.02 16.75
C ASP A 279 -2.77 10.01 17.85
N GLN A 280 -3.68 10.99 17.87
CA GLN A 280 -4.82 10.99 18.80
C GLN A 280 -5.75 9.79 18.58
N VAL A 281 -6.07 9.44 17.33
CA VAL A 281 -6.90 8.29 17.00
C VAL A 281 -6.21 6.99 17.40
N ALA A 282 -4.94 6.81 17.03
CA ALA A 282 -4.16 5.61 17.31
C ALA A 282 -4.02 5.39 18.83
N ARG A 283 -3.64 6.43 19.60
CA ARG A 283 -3.57 6.35 21.08
C ARG A 283 -4.91 5.98 21.72
N ALA A 284 -6.02 6.40 21.13
CA ALA A 284 -7.33 6.08 21.65
C ALA A 284 -7.73 4.62 21.38
N CYS A 285 -7.21 3.98 20.33
CA CYS A 285 -7.68 2.69 19.82
C CYS A 285 -6.68 1.54 19.99
N VAL A 286 -5.39 1.83 20.14
CA VAL A 286 -4.33 0.82 20.26
C VAL A 286 -3.86 0.72 21.70
N ARG A 287 -3.79 -0.52 22.21
CA ARG A 287 -3.17 -0.86 23.49
C ARG A 287 -1.99 -1.81 23.26
N ILE A 288 -0.95 -1.67 24.05
CA ILE A 288 0.16 -2.62 24.07
C ILE A 288 -0.24 -3.74 25.04
N GLY A 289 -0.56 -4.91 24.49
CA GLY A 289 -0.92 -6.11 25.24
C GLY A 289 0.25 -6.67 26.05
N GLU A 290 -0.07 -7.38 27.13
CA GLU A 290 0.92 -7.92 28.08
C GLU A 290 1.89 -8.93 27.44
N ARG A 291 1.49 -9.57 26.33
CA ARG A 291 2.28 -10.59 25.62
C ARG A 291 3.65 -10.09 25.14
N ARG A 292 3.77 -8.81 24.75
CA ARG A 292 5.05 -8.21 24.29
C ARG A 292 6.16 -8.29 25.34
N ARG A 293 5.81 -8.37 26.63
CA ARG A 293 6.77 -8.48 27.74
C ARG A 293 7.53 -9.82 27.77
N LYS A 294 7.12 -10.81 26.96
CA LYS A 294 7.70 -12.17 26.94
C LYS A 294 8.44 -12.55 25.64
N ASN A 295 8.71 -11.62 24.72
CA ASN A 295 9.28 -12.00 23.42
C ASN A 295 10.80 -12.29 23.49
N TRP A 296 11.16 -13.52 23.16
CA TRP A 296 12.54 -14.02 23.07
C TRP A 296 13.39 -13.21 22.06
N THR A 297 12.76 -12.76 20.98
CA THR A 297 13.37 -11.88 19.97
C THR A 297 13.85 -10.56 20.59
N GLY A 298 13.11 -10.01 21.56
CA GLY A 298 13.54 -8.79 22.28
C GLY A 298 14.79 -9.02 23.15
N ARG A 299 15.00 -10.25 23.63
CA ARG A 299 16.23 -10.61 24.36
C ARG A 299 17.42 -10.75 23.42
N LEU A 300 17.22 -11.35 22.25
CA LEU A 300 18.25 -11.45 21.21
C LEU A 300 18.62 -10.07 20.68
N ASP A 301 17.64 -9.22 20.41
CA ASP A 301 17.87 -7.86 19.95
C ASP A 301 18.62 -7.03 21.02
N ALA A 302 18.21 -7.12 22.28
CA ALA A 302 18.94 -6.48 23.38
C ALA A 302 20.36 -7.01 23.57
N LEU A 303 20.61 -8.30 23.28
CA LEU A 303 21.94 -8.91 23.32
C LEU A 303 22.82 -8.44 22.14
N PHE A 304 22.26 -8.41 20.92
CA PHE A 304 22.96 -7.97 19.71
C PHE A 304 23.20 -6.47 19.65
N THR A 305 22.31 -5.66 20.23
CA THR A 305 22.46 -4.18 20.29
C THR A 305 23.19 -3.70 21.54
N HIS A 306 23.62 -4.60 22.43
CA HIS A 306 24.38 -4.25 23.63
C HIS A 306 25.73 -3.61 23.27
N ARG A 307 26.09 -2.50 23.94
CA ARG A 307 27.31 -1.71 23.72
C ARG A 307 28.65 -2.49 23.69
N ILE A 308 28.67 -3.68 24.29
CA ILE A 308 29.87 -4.52 24.43
C ILE A 308 29.62 -5.92 23.84
N ALA A 309 28.54 -6.60 24.23
CA ALA A 309 28.22 -7.93 23.71
C ALA A 309 27.90 -7.91 22.21
N GLY A 310 27.28 -6.84 21.68
CA GLY A 310 26.99 -6.68 20.26
C GLY A 310 28.24 -6.77 19.39
N PRO A 311 29.26 -5.90 19.58
CA PRO A 311 30.53 -5.99 18.86
C PRO A 311 31.22 -7.36 19.01
N VAL A 312 31.25 -7.94 20.22
CA VAL A 312 31.90 -9.24 20.46
C VAL A 312 31.21 -10.36 19.66
N ILE A 313 29.89 -10.40 19.66
CA ILE A 313 29.10 -11.37 18.90
C ILE A 313 29.30 -11.15 17.41
N PHE A 314 29.26 -9.90 16.94
CA PHE A 314 29.49 -9.58 15.53
C PHE A 314 30.86 -10.08 15.05
N PHE A 315 31.93 -9.78 15.78
CA PHE A 315 33.26 -10.28 15.44
C PHE A 315 33.36 -11.80 15.54
N GLY A 316 32.67 -12.43 16.50
CA GLY A 316 32.61 -13.88 16.62
C GLY A 316 31.92 -14.55 15.43
N VAL A 317 30.78 -14.03 14.99
CA VAL A 317 30.06 -14.52 13.81
C VAL A 317 30.88 -14.28 12.55
N MET A 318 31.47 -13.10 12.39
CA MET A 318 32.31 -12.78 11.24
C MET A 318 33.55 -13.68 11.17
N ALA A 319 34.19 -13.93 12.32
CA ALA A 319 35.31 -14.86 12.43
C ALA A 319 34.88 -16.29 12.09
N LEU A 320 33.70 -16.73 12.51
CA LEU A 320 33.16 -18.05 12.18
C LEU A 320 32.88 -18.19 10.68
N VAL A 321 32.29 -17.18 10.04
CA VAL A 321 32.11 -17.17 8.57
C VAL A 321 33.46 -17.25 7.88
N PHE A 322 34.42 -16.43 8.28
CA PHE A 322 35.77 -16.44 7.70
C PHE A 322 36.44 -17.81 7.88
N GLN A 323 36.43 -18.35 9.10
CA GLN A 323 36.96 -19.68 9.40
C GLN A 323 36.27 -20.77 8.58
N SER A 324 34.95 -20.69 8.37
CA SER A 324 34.24 -21.69 7.57
C SER A 324 34.71 -21.70 6.11
N ILE A 325 34.99 -20.52 5.53
CA ILE A 325 35.50 -20.42 4.16
C ILE A 325 36.89 -21.08 4.08
N PHE A 326 37.82 -20.78 5.00
CA PHE A 326 39.18 -21.32 4.91
C PHE A 326 39.33 -22.77 5.39
N ALA A 327 38.63 -23.15 6.46
CA ALA A 327 38.76 -24.46 7.07
C ALA A 327 37.97 -25.54 6.33
N TRP A 328 36.83 -25.19 5.73
CA TRP A 328 35.95 -26.18 5.09
C TRP A 328 35.97 -26.15 3.57
N ALA A 329 36.44 -25.07 2.92
CA ALA A 329 36.60 -25.10 1.46
C ALA A 329 37.71 -26.06 1.04
N ASP A 330 38.84 -26.11 1.74
CA ASP A 330 39.98 -26.94 1.33
C ASP A 330 39.67 -28.47 1.35
N PRO A 331 39.04 -29.04 2.39
CA PRO A 331 38.56 -30.43 2.34
C PRO A 331 37.51 -30.68 1.25
N ALA A 332 36.64 -29.72 0.96
CA ALA A 332 35.62 -29.85 -0.08
C ALA A 332 36.24 -29.87 -1.49
N ILE A 333 37.19 -28.97 -1.75
CA ILE A 333 37.97 -28.91 -2.99
C ILE A 333 38.73 -30.23 -3.20
N ARG A 334 39.46 -30.71 -2.17
CA ARG A 334 40.17 -32.00 -2.24
C ARG A 334 39.23 -33.17 -2.49
N GLY A 335 38.02 -33.13 -1.93
CA GLY A 335 36.99 -34.12 -2.18
C GLY A 335 36.57 -34.18 -3.65
N ILE A 336 36.37 -33.01 -4.26
CA ILE A 336 36.07 -32.87 -5.70
C ILE A 336 37.24 -33.41 -6.52
N GLU A 337 38.48 -32.98 -6.22
CA GLU A 337 39.69 -33.46 -6.90
C GLU A 337 39.82 -34.98 -6.85
N TYR A 338 39.55 -35.61 -5.70
CA TYR A 338 39.60 -37.06 -5.54
C TYR A 338 38.57 -37.78 -6.43
N VAL A 339 37.35 -37.24 -6.53
CA VAL A 339 36.29 -37.79 -7.39
C VAL A 339 36.69 -37.71 -8.87
N PHE A 340 37.17 -36.55 -9.33
CA PHE A 340 37.62 -36.36 -10.71
C PHE A 340 38.86 -37.21 -11.03
N ALA A 341 39.79 -37.35 -10.09
CA ALA A 341 40.94 -38.25 -10.23
C ALA A 341 40.52 -39.73 -10.31
N GLY A 342 39.55 -40.14 -9.50
CA GLY A 342 38.97 -41.49 -9.53
C GLY A 342 38.29 -41.81 -10.86
N LEU A 343 37.50 -40.87 -11.39
CA LEU A 343 36.86 -40.98 -12.70
C LEU A 343 37.89 -41.09 -13.83
N SER A 344 38.92 -40.25 -13.81
CA SER A 344 40.02 -40.29 -14.79
C SER A 344 40.74 -41.65 -14.78
N ASN A 345 41.06 -42.17 -13.59
CA ASN A 345 41.71 -43.46 -13.43
C ASN A 345 40.83 -44.64 -13.87
N GLY A 346 39.52 -44.61 -13.59
CA GLY A 346 38.57 -45.62 -14.05
C GLY A 346 38.52 -45.71 -15.58
N ILE A 347 38.50 -44.56 -16.26
CA ILE A 347 38.55 -44.49 -17.73
C ILE A 347 39.88 -45.03 -18.26
N ARG A 348 41.01 -44.72 -17.61
CA ARG A 348 42.34 -45.25 -17.99
C ARG A 348 42.44 -46.77 -17.88
N MET A 349 41.69 -47.41 -16.98
CA MET A 349 41.64 -48.87 -16.83
C MET A 349 40.71 -49.54 -17.85
N LEU A 350 39.66 -48.85 -18.29
CA LEU A 350 38.65 -49.40 -19.21
C LEU A 350 39.00 -49.22 -20.69
N LEU A 351 39.73 -48.16 -21.04
CA LEU A 351 40.06 -47.80 -22.42
C LEU A 351 41.55 -48.01 -22.73
N PRO A 352 41.89 -48.66 -23.86
CA PRO A 352 43.28 -48.77 -24.30
C PRO A 352 43.86 -47.38 -24.63
N PRO A 353 45.19 -47.23 -24.56
CA PRO A 353 45.86 -45.95 -24.85
C PRO A 353 45.56 -45.48 -26.27
N GLY A 354 45.14 -44.22 -26.41
CA GLY A 354 44.78 -43.61 -27.69
C GLY A 354 44.08 -42.26 -27.52
N ALA A 355 43.91 -41.53 -28.62
CA ALA A 355 43.43 -40.14 -28.63
C ALA A 355 42.08 -39.94 -27.91
N LEU A 356 41.17 -40.93 -27.98
CA LEU A 356 39.87 -40.86 -27.30
C LEU A 356 40.00 -40.94 -25.77
N ARG A 357 40.92 -41.79 -25.26
CA ARG A 357 41.20 -41.89 -23.83
C ARG A 357 41.75 -40.55 -23.32
N ASP A 358 42.74 -40.02 -24.03
CA ASP A 358 43.44 -38.81 -23.62
C ASP A 358 42.51 -37.59 -23.70
N LEU A 359 41.64 -37.50 -24.72
CA LEU A 359 40.60 -36.46 -24.81
C LEU A 359 39.64 -36.48 -23.60
N LEU A 360 39.20 -37.67 -23.17
CA LEU A 360 38.27 -37.81 -22.05
C LEU A 360 38.95 -37.52 -20.71
N THR A 361 40.16 -38.05 -20.48
CA THR A 361 40.85 -37.94 -19.20
C THR A 361 41.55 -36.60 -18.99
N GLU A 362 42.18 -36.06 -20.04
CA GLU A 362 43.00 -34.84 -19.97
C GLU A 362 42.28 -33.61 -20.54
N GLY A 363 41.32 -33.80 -21.43
CA GLY A 363 40.47 -32.72 -21.93
C GLY A 363 39.24 -32.50 -21.04
N VAL A 364 38.29 -33.43 -21.10
CA VAL A 364 36.96 -33.23 -20.51
C VAL A 364 36.97 -33.28 -18.98
N ILE A 365 37.55 -34.33 -18.39
CA ILE A 365 37.50 -34.54 -16.93
C ILE A 365 38.39 -33.55 -16.19
N ALA A 366 39.64 -33.37 -16.65
CA ALA A 366 40.54 -32.38 -16.04
C ALA A 366 40.03 -30.94 -16.24
N GLY A 367 39.48 -30.62 -17.42
CA GLY A 367 38.90 -29.31 -17.70
C GLY A 367 37.68 -29.00 -16.84
N ALA A 368 36.76 -29.95 -16.65
CA ALA A 368 35.60 -29.79 -15.78
C ALA A 368 35.99 -29.67 -14.30
N GLY A 369 36.98 -30.44 -13.84
CA GLY A 369 37.49 -30.36 -12.47
C GLY A 369 38.02 -28.96 -12.11
N ASN A 370 38.77 -28.33 -13.02
CA ASN A 370 39.34 -26.99 -12.82
C ASN A 370 38.30 -25.84 -12.83
N VAL A 371 37.10 -26.07 -13.35
CA VAL A 371 36.02 -25.06 -13.38
C VAL A 371 35.11 -25.16 -12.15
N VAL A 372 35.03 -26.36 -11.56
CA VAL A 372 34.16 -26.66 -10.42
C VAL A 372 34.83 -26.37 -9.07
N VAL A 373 36.16 -26.47 -9.02
CA VAL A 373 37.02 -26.01 -7.91
C VAL A 373 37.24 -24.51 -8.06
#